data_AF-A0A3G1PWD1-F1
#
_entry.id   AF-A0A3G1PWD1-F1
#
_cell.length_a   1.000
_cell.length_b   1.000
_cell.length_c   1.000
_cell.angle_alpha   90.00
_cell.angle_beta   90.00
_cell.angle_gamma   90.00
#
_symmetry.space_group_name_H-M   'P 1'
#
loop_
_entity.id
_entity.type
_entity.pdbx_description
1 polymer ?
#
loop_
_entity_poly.entity_id
_entity_poly.type
_entity_poly.pdbx_seq_one_letter_code
_entity_poly.pdbx_strand_id
1 'polypeptide(L)'
;MKISVKSQSNKVLSLKLIKYKIYKPKFQNELNDTKLKLKMNLKIIFKYFLANKKILFVGIENKFNSFIYKLIKSTSHSYIPNSLWFKGVLTNSKIVFKYLVLSKNLNKFIKFLFNLKSKTNLILMFGEKPSNLNEFLGLKTPIISFFHFNKLYDYCLSSKT
;
A
#
# COMPACT_ATOMS: atom_id res chain seq x y z
N MET A 1 28.67 31.88 36.85
CA MET A 1 27.31 31.36 37.18
C MET A 1 26.70 30.79 35.89
N LYS A 2 26.59 29.46 35.75
CA LYS A 2 26.01 28.82 34.55
C LYS A 2 24.51 28.62 34.77
N ILE A 3 23.70 29.37 34.04
CA ILE A 3 22.23 29.23 34.07
C ILE A 3 21.87 28.11 33.10
N SER A 4 21.39 26.96 33.60
CA SER A 4 20.87 25.88 32.78
C SER A 4 19.39 26.14 32.46
N VAL A 5 19.11 26.55 31.23
CA VAL A 5 17.73 26.72 30.75
C VAL A 5 17.19 25.35 30.38
N LYS A 6 16.31 24.79 31.22
CA LYS A 6 15.50 23.62 30.86
C LYS A 6 14.53 24.04 29.74
N SER A 7 14.75 23.55 28.52
CA SER A 7 13.88 23.81 27.38
C SER A 7 12.54 23.10 27.57
N GLN A 8 11.57 23.74 28.21
CA GLN A 8 10.17 23.29 28.13
C GLN A 8 9.69 23.53 26.70
N SER A 9 9.61 22.44 25.92
CA SER A 9 9.11 22.47 24.55
C SER A 9 7.69 23.04 24.57
N ASN A 10 7.54 24.27 24.08
CA ASN A 10 6.30 24.99 24.21
C ASN A 10 5.30 24.44 23.18
N LYS A 11 4.52 23.41 23.57
CA LYS A 11 3.62 22.64 22.69
C LYS A 11 2.65 23.53 21.90
N VAL A 12 2.26 24.66 22.47
CA VAL A 12 1.37 25.63 21.79
C VAL A 12 2.07 26.30 20.62
N LEU A 13 3.34 26.67 20.78
CA LEU A 13 4.17 27.25 19.72
C LEU A 13 4.43 26.23 18.62
N SER A 14 4.73 24.98 18.95
CA SER A 14 4.92 23.93 17.94
C SER A 14 3.63 23.67 17.16
N LEU A 15 2.47 23.62 17.82
CA LEU A 15 1.17 23.49 17.15
C LEU A 15 0.84 24.69 16.24
N LYS A 16 1.13 25.92 16.69
CA LYS A 16 0.98 27.13 15.85
C LYS A 16 1.90 27.12 14.63
N LEU A 17 3.13 26.65 14.78
CA LEU A 17 4.09 26.51 13.67
C LEU A 17 3.67 25.42 12.68
N ILE A 18 3.13 24.30 13.17
CA ILE A 18 2.55 23.24 12.32
C ILE A 18 1.34 23.79 11.55
N LYS A 19 0.43 24.47 12.25
CA LYS A 19 -0.72 25.15 11.64
C LYS A 19 -0.27 26.09 10.54
N TYR A 20 0.70 26.97 10.82
CA TYR A 20 1.22 27.92 9.84
C TYR A 20 1.89 27.26 8.63
N LYS A 21 2.64 26.16 8.82
CA LYS A 21 3.22 25.39 7.72
C LYS A 21 2.15 24.77 6.81
N ILE A 22 1.05 24.30 7.38
CA ILE A 22 -0.09 23.72 6.63
C ILE A 22 -0.82 24.79 5.81
N TYR A 23 -0.98 26.01 6.34
CA TYR A 23 -1.68 27.11 5.65
C TYR A 23 -0.81 27.93 4.69
N LYS A 24 0.43 27.50 4.40
CA LYS A 24 1.20 28.11 3.32
C LYS A 24 0.53 27.76 1.97
N PRO A 25 0.38 28.73 1.04
CA PRO A 25 -0.34 28.53 -0.21
C PRO A 25 0.24 27.38 -1.07
N LYS A 26 1.55 27.11 -0.99
CA LYS A 26 2.19 25.95 -1.62
C LYS A 26 1.63 24.61 -1.11
N PHE A 27 1.47 24.48 0.20
CA PHE A 27 0.96 23.25 0.83
C PHE A 27 -0.51 22.99 0.50
N GLN A 28 -1.31 24.05 0.40
CA GLN A 28 -2.74 23.95 0.09
C GLN A 28 -2.98 23.51 -1.37
N ASN A 29 -2.14 23.97 -2.31
CA ASN A 29 -2.19 23.51 -3.70
C ASN A 29 -1.79 22.02 -3.82
N GLU A 30 -0.73 21.60 -3.13
CA GLU A 30 -0.30 20.19 -3.09
C GLU A 30 -1.36 19.25 -2.49
N LEU A 31 -2.08 19.70 -1.46
CA LEU A 31 -3.20 18.96 -0.86
C LEU A 31 -4.39 18.82 -1.83
N ASN A 32 -4.69 19.86 -2.60
CA ASN A 32 -5.75 19.80 -3.60
C ASN A 32 -5.38 18.85 -4.74
N ASP A 33 -4.13 18.88 -5.20
CA ASP A 33 -3.63 17.99 -6.24
C ASP A 33 -3.63 16.52 -5.79
N THR A 34 -3.19 16.24 -4.57
CA THR A 34 -3.25 14.88 -3.99
C THR A 34 -4.69 14.40 -3.82
N LYS A 35 -5.60 15.26 -3.37
CA LYS A 35 -7.03 14.96 -3.28
C LYS A 35 -7.64 14.65 -4.66
N LEU A 36 -7.29 15.42 -5.69
CA LEU A 36 -7.78 15.21 -7.05
C LEU A 36 -7.24 13.89 -7.62
N LYS A 37 -5.94 13.63 -7.48
CA LYS A 37 -5.30 12.36 -7.88
C LYS A 37 -5.93 11.17 -7.17
N LEU A 38 -6.18 11.27 -5.87
CA LEU A 38 -6.87 10.23 -5.09
C LEU A 38 -8.27 9.98 -5.64
N LYS A 39 -9.07 11.03 -5.87
CA LYS A 39 -10.42 10.90 -6.44
C LYS A 39 -10.39 10.22 -7.82
N MET A 40 -9.45 10.59 -8.69
CA MET A 40 -9.29 9.96 -10.00
C MET A 40 -8.93 8.48 -9.88
N ASN A 41 -7.95 8.15 -9.03
CA ASN A 41 -7.54 6.76 -8.79
C ASN A 41 -8.70 5.92 -8.25
N LEU A 42 -9.44 6.44 -7.27
CA LEU A 42 -10.63 5.77 -6.72
C LEU A 42 -11.72 5.58 -7.78
N LYS A 43 -11.95 6.57 -8.65
CA LYS A 43 -12.89 6.45 -9.77
C LYS A 43 -12.48 5.34 -10.74
N ILE A 44 -11.19 5.20 -11.04
CA ILE A 44 -10.68 4.11 -11.88
C ILE A 44 -10.92 2.77 -11.19
N ILE A 45 -10.51 2.62 -9.92
CA ILE A 45 -10.71 1.40 -9.14
C ILE A 45 -12.19 1.00 -9.13
N PHE A 46 -13.08 1.96 -8.88
CA PHE A 46 -14.52 1.73 -8.84
C PHE A 46 -15.08 1.27 -10.19
N LYS A 47 -14.60 1.82 -11.32
CA LYS A 47 -14.98 1.35 -12.66
C LYS A 47 -14.56 -0.10 -12.90
N TYR A 48 -13.35 -0.48 -12.48
CA TYR A 48 -12.87 -1.86 -12.60
C TYR A 48 -13.70 -2.81 -11.73
N PHE A 49 -14.06 -2.37 -10.53
CA PHE A 49 -14.94 -3.11 -9.62
C PHE A 49 -16.32 -3.36 -10.25
N LEU A 50 -17.00 -2.31 -10.74
CA LEU A 50 -18.30 -2.43 -11.39
C LEU A 50 -18.27 -3.32 -12.64
N ALA A 51 -17.17 -3.32 -13.39
CA ALA A 51 -16.97 -4.16 -14.56
C ALA A 51 -16.55 -5.61 -14.21
N ASN A 52 -16.62 -6.00 -12.93
CA ASN A 52 -16.19 -7.31 -12.41
C ASN A 52 -14.76 -7.70 -12.85
N LYS A 53 -13.89 -6.72 -13.04
CA LYS A 53 -12.49 -6.95 -13.42
C LYS A 53 -11.70 -7.33 -12.18
N LYS A 54 -10.75 -8.26 -12.35
CA LYS A 54 -9.93 -8.74 -11.23
C LYS A 54 -8.83 -7.74 -10.89
N ILE A 55 -8.84 -7.30 -9.63
CA ILE A 55 -7.85 -6.38 -9.08
C ILE A 55 -6.87 -7.16 -8.21
N LEU A 56 -5.58 -6.88 -8.38
CA LEU A 56 -4.51 -7.42 -7.56
C LEU A 56 -4.03 -6.36 -6.58
N PHE A 57 -4.19 -6.61 -5.29
CA PHE A 57 -3.69 -5.74 -4.24
C PHE A 57 -2.30 -6.20 -3.79
N VAL A 58 -1.28 -5.36 -3.86
CA VAL A 58 0.10 -5.71 -3.52
C VAL A 58 0.62 -4.83 -2.40
N GLY A 59 1.36 -5.44 -1.49
CA GLY A 59 2.02 -4.75 -0.40
C GLY A 59 1.10 -4.39 0.76
N ILE A 60 0.01 -5.14 0.90
CA ILE A 60 -0.86 -5.05 2.07
C ILE A 60 -0.07 -5.58 3.28
N GLU A 61 0.12 -4.75 4.29
CA GLU A 61 0.67 -5.18 5.58
C GLU A 61 -0.23 -6.23 6.25
N ASN A 62 0.37 -7.20 6.93
CA ASN A 62 -0.41 -8.20 7.69
C ASN A 62 -1.23 -7.59 8.83
N LYS A 63 -0.91 -6.34 9.22
CA LYS A 63 -1.62 -5.54 10.23
C LYS A 63 -2.93 -4.93 9.71
N PHE A 64 -3.21 -4.99 8.40
CA PHE A 64 -4.48 -4.51 7.90
C PHE A 64 -5.64 -5.24 8.59
N ASN A 65 -6.62 -4.46 9.04
CA ASN A 65 -7.75 -4.92 9.83
C ASN A 65 -8.38 -6.17 9.18
N SER A 66 -8.76 -7.16 10.00
CA SER A 66 -9.45 -8.40 9.56
C SER A 66 -10.60 -8.14 8.59
N PHE A 67 -11.22 -6.97 8.68
CA PHE A 67 -12.21 -6.44 7.75
C PHE A 67 -11.73 -6.38 6.29
N ILE A 68 -10.55 -5.82 6.00
CA ILE A 68 -10.03 -5.69 4.63
C ILE A 68 -9.73 -7.07 4.06
N TYR A 69 -9.20 -7.98 4.88
CA TYR A 69 -9.03 -9.38 4.46
C TYR A 69 -10.35 -10.07 4.16
N LYS A 70 -11.38 -9.85 4.98
CA LYS A 70 -12.74 -10.38 4.72
C LYS A 70 -13.30 -9.81 3.42
N LEU A 71 -13.14 -8.51 3.19
CA LEU A 71 -13.64 -7.81 2.01
C LEU A 71 -12.95 -8.30 0.73
N ILE A 72 -11.62 -8.45 0.76
CA ILE A 72 -10.89 -9.01 -0.38
C ILE A 72 -11.29 -10.47 -0.61
N LYS A 73 -11.43 -11.29 0.45
CA LYS A 73 -11.87 -12.70 0.32
C LYS A 73 -13.31 -12.84 -0.19
N SER A 74 -14.19 -11.91 0.16
CA SER A 74 -15.58 -11.91 -0.33
C SER A 74 -15.68 -11.44 -1.78
N THR A 75 -14.66 -10.72 -2.27
CA THR A 75 -14.55 -10.32 -3.67
C THR A 75 -13.72 -11.32 -4.47
N SER A 76 -13.93 -11.42 -5.77
CA SER A 76 -13.09 -12.27 -6.65
C SER A 76 -11.70 -11.66 -6.94
N HIS A 77 -11.18 -10.86 -6.01
CA HIS A 77 -9.91 -10.15 -6.11
C HIS A 77 -8.80 -10.94 -5.42
N SER A 78 -7.56 -10.69 -5.85
CA SER A 78 -6.38 -11.33 -5.28
C SER A 78 -5.56 -10.30 -4.54
N TYR A 79 -4.84 -10.72 -3.51
CA TYR A 79 -3.89 -9.86 -2.81
C TYR A 79 -2.54 -10.54 -2.65
N ILE A 80 -1.50 -9.75 -2.41
CA ILE A 80 -0.15 -10.16 -2.04
C ILE A 80 0.26 -9.34 -0.82
N PRO A 81 0.35 -9.96 0.37
CA PRO A 81 0.82 -9.24 1.53
C PRO A 81 2.32 -8.98 1.43
N ASN A 82 2.80 -7.93 2.10
CA ASN A 82 4.23 -7.56 2.11
C ASN A 82 5.14 -8.74 2.52
N SER A 83 4.70 -9.58 3.47
CA SER A 83 5.51 -10.71 3.94
C SER A 83 5.67 -11.84 2.92
N LEU A 84 4.82 -11.90 1.90
CA LEU A 84 4.86 -12.94 0.85
C LEU A 84 5.36 -12.38 -0.48
N TRP A 85 5.76 -11.11 -0.52
CA TRP A 85 6.34 -10.48 -1.71
C TRP A 85 7.80 -10.89 -1.87
N PHE A 86 8.15 -11.52 -3.00
CA PHE A 86 9.53 -11.80 -3.38
C PHE A 86 9.68 -11.70 -4.91
N LYS A 87 10.93 -11.62 -5.39
CA LYS A 87 11.23 -11.48 -6.82
C LYS A 87 10.76 -12.70 -7.61
N GLY A 88 10.00 -12.49 -8.68
CA GLY A 88 9.56 -13.56 -9.56
C GLY A 88 8.23 -14.21 -9.16
N VAL A 89 7.53 -13.70 -8.13
CA VAL A 89 6.17 -14.18 -7.77
C VAL A 89 5.21 -14.10 -8.94
N LEU A 90 5.29 -13.02 -9.73
CA LEU A 90 4.34 -12.75 -10.81
C LEU A 90 4.83 -13.30 -12.14
N THR A 91 6.12 -13.12 -12.45
CA THR A 91 6.72 -13.52 -13.73
C THR A 91 7.11 -14.99 -13.77
N ASN A 92 7.56 -15.55 -12.65
CA ASN A 92 8.06 -16.93 -12.56
C ASN A 92 7.23 -17.82 -11.63
N SER A 93 5.93 -17.51 -11.52
CA SER A 93 5.00 -18.17 -10.60
C SER A 93 5.00 -19.70 -10.74
N LYS A 94 5.18 -20.25 -11.94
CA LYS A 94 5.22 -21.70 -12.19
C LYS A 94 6.42 -22.40 -11.54
N ILE A 95 7.62 -21.83 -11.69
CA ILE A 95 8.85 -22.43 -11.13
C ILE A 95 8.84 -22.29 -9.62
N VAL A 96 8.44 -21.11 -9.12
CA VAL A 96 8.29 -20.89 -7.69
C VAL A 96 7.27 -21.86 -7.10
N PHE A 97 6.13 -22.05 -7.76
CA PHE A 97 5.12 -23.00 -7.34
C PHE A 97 5.67 -24.43 -7.28
N LYS A 98 6.42 -24.87 -8.30
CA LYS A 98 7.07 -26.18 -8.32
C LYS A 98 8.02 -26.37 -7.14
N TYR A 99 8.85 -25.36 -6.86
CA TYR A 99 9.78 -25.38 -5.74
C TYR A 99 9.06 -25.44 -4.39
N LEU A 100 7.98 -24.66 -4.23
CA LEU A 100 7.20 -24.59 -3.01
C LEU A 100 6.41 -25.86 -2.72
N VAL A 101 5.90 -26.54 -3.74
CA VAL A 101 5.23 -27.85 -3.58
C VAL A 101 6.22 -28.93 -3.12
N LEU A 102 7.48 -28.86 -3.58
CA LEU A 102 8.52 -29.80 -3.15
C LEU A 102 8.99 -29.53 -1.71
N SER A 103 8.96 -28.28 -1.25
CA SER A 103 9.21 -27.93 0.14
C SER A 103 7.98 -28.21 1.01
N LYS A 104 8.01 -29.25 1.86
CA LYS A 104 6.88 -29.69 2.73
C LYS A 104 6.31 -28.63 3.70
N ASN A 105 6.81 -27.39 3.72
CA ASN A 105 6.55 -26.39 4.76
C ASN A 105 5.59 -25.24 4.41
N LEU A 106 4.90 -25.23 3.26
CA LEU A 106 4.23 -23.99 2.83
C LEU A 106 2.79 -24.14 2.27
N ASN A 107 1.93 -24.88 2.97
CA ASN A 107 0.50 -25.02 2.62
C ASN A 107 -0.24 -23.68 2.44
N LYS A 108 0.07 -22.65 3.25
CA LYS A 108 -0.55 -21.31 3.12
C LYS A 108 -0.09 -20.57 1.86
N PHE A 109 1.17 -20.75 1.47
CA PHE A 109 1.80 -20.07 0.33
C PHE A 109 1.34 -20.68 -1.00
N ILE A 110 1.21 -22.01 -1.04
CA ILE A 110 0.71 -22.75 -2.20
C ILE A 110 -0.73 -22.33 -2.51
N LYS A 111 -1.61 -22.30 -1.50
CA LYS A 111 -3.00 -21.81 -1.65
C LYS A 111 -3.05 -20.39 -2.20
N PHE A 112 -2.17 -19.53 -1.70
CA PHE A 112 -2.05 -18.15 -2.13
C PHE A 112 -1.62 -18.02 -3.61
N LEU A 113 -0.58 -18.77 -4.04
CA LEU A 113 -0.12 -18.78 -5.43
C LEU A 113 -1.17 -19.34 -6.40
N PHE A 114 -1.96 -20.33 -5.96
CA PHE A 114 -3.11 -20.80 -6.75
C PHE A 114 -4.12 -19.68 -7.01
N ASN A 115 -4.42 -18.87 -5.99
CA ASN A 115 -5.33 -17.73 -6.12
C ASN A 115 -4.78 -16.60 -7.00
N LEU A 116 -3.46 -16.57 -7.25
CA LEU A 116 -2.80 -15.61 -8.14
C LEU A 116 -2.77 -16.05 -9.60
N LYS A 117 -3.08 -17.32 -9.93
CA LYS A 117 -3.04 -17.82 -11.32
C LYS A 117 -4.03 -17.13 -12.26
N SER A 118 -5.07 -16.48 -11.74
CA SER A 118 -6.03 -15.78 -12.59
C SER A 118 -5.47 -14.47 -13.12
N LYS A 119 -5.69 -14.21 -14.42
CA LYS A 119 -5.30 -12.96 -15.08
C LYS A 119 -5.85 -11.74 -14.34
N THR A 120 -4.95 -10.85 -13.92
CA THR A 120 -5.27 -9.60 -13.24
C THR A 120 -5.43 -8.49 -14.27
N ASN A 121 -6.42 -7.62 -14.06
CA ASN A 121 -6.72 -6.52 -14.98
C ASN A 121 -6.22 -5.17 -14.47
N LEU A 122 -5.97 -5.06 -13.16
CA LEU A 122 -5.47 -3.87 -12.51
C LEU A 122 -4.60 -4.29 -11.32
N ILE A 123 -3.49 -3.60 -11.11
CA ILE A 123 -2.61 -3.80 -9.95
C ILE A 123 -2.64 -2.56 -9.09
N LEU A 124 -2.95 -2.74 -7.80
CA LEU A 124 -2.91 -1.70 -6.78
C LEU A 124 -1.75 -1.97 -5.85
N MET A 125 -0.82 -1.02 -5.74
CA MET A 125 0.38 -1.17 -4.93
C MET A 125 0.33 -0.24 -3.72
N PHE A 126 0.47 -0.82 -2.54
CA PHE A 126 0.48 -0.15 -1.25
C PHE A 126 1.86 -0.27 -0.60
N GLY A 127 2.16 0.64 0.32
CA GLY A 127 3.40 0.62 1.08
C GLY A 127 4.59 1.19 0.32
N GLU A 128 5.78 0.64 0.57
CA GLU A 128 7.00 1.11 -0.07
C GLU A 128 7.08 0.67 -1.53
N LYS A 129 7.83 1.43 -2.32
CA LYS A 129 8.14 1.09 -3.71
C LYS A 129 8.89 -0.25 -3.69
N PRO A 130 8.35 -1.34 -4.28
CA PRO A 130 9.07 -2.60 -4.26
C PRO A 130 10.34 -2.46 -5.10
N SER A 131 11.40 -3.11 -4.64
CA SER A 131 12.71 -3.13 -5.30
C SER A 131 12.65 -3.64 -6.75
N ASN A 132 11.60 -4.40 -7.12
CA ASN A 132 11.47 -5.07 -8.41
C ASN A 132 10.30 -4.53 -9.26
N LEU A 133 10.23 -3.21 -9.48
CA LEU A 133 9.21 -2.62 -10.36
C LEU A 133 9.19 -3.19 -11.78
N ASN A 134 10.35 -3.62 -12.29
CA ASN A 134 10.50 -4.18 -13.63
C ASN A 134 9.61 -5.40 -13.85
N GLU A 135 9.35 -6.17 -12.77
CA GLU A 135 8.47 -7.33 -12.82
C GLU A 135 7.02 -6.93 -13.16
N PHE A 136 6.55 -5.81 -12.59
CA PHE A 136 5.21 -5.32 -12.84
C PHE A 136 5.06 -4.68 -14.22
N LEU A 137 6.08 -3.95 -14.66
CA LEU A 137 6.10 -3.33 -15.99
C LEU A 137 6.02 -4.38 -17.10
N GLY A 138 6.65 -5.54 -16.91
CA GLY A 138 6.59 -6.66 -17.84
C GLY A 138 5.20 -7.29 -18.00
N LEU A 139 4.28 -7.10 -17.06
CA LEU A 139 2.95 -7.71 -17.09
C LEU A 139 1.99 -7.04 -18.07
N LYS A 140 2.31 -5.84 -18.57
CA LYS A 140 1.42 -5.02 -19.43
C LYS A 140 0.03 -4.79 -18.80
N THR A 141 -0.07 -4.84 -17.47
CA THR A 141 -1.29 -4.58 -16.71
C THR A 141 -1.20 -3.17 -16.13
N PRO A 142 -2.28 -2.37 -16.14
CA PRO A 142 -2.26 -1.04 -15.53
C PRO A 142 -1.98 -1.12 -14.02
N ILE A 143 -1.19 -0.17 -13.53
CA ILE A 143 -0.72 -0.12 -12.14
C ILE A 143 -1.13 1.24 -11.55
N ILE A 144 -1.74 1.21 -10.37
CA ILE A 144 -1.95 2.38 -9.53
C ILE A 144 -1.13 2.19 -8.25
N SER A 145 -0.23 3.14 -7.97
CA SER A 145 0.64 3.09 -6.80
C SER A 145 0.28 4.14 -5.76
N PHE A 146 0.28 3.71 -4.50
CA PHE A 146 -0.02 4.52 -3.32
C PHE A 146 1.22 4.69 -2.41
N PHE A 147 2.42 4.84 -3.00
CA PHE A 147 3.70 4.79 -2.29
C PHE A 147 3.97 5.92 -1.26
N HIS A 148 3.11 6.95 -1.20
CA HIS A 148 3.31 8.11 -0.33
C HIS A 148 2.23 8.29 0.73
N PHE A 149 1.24 7.39 0.79
CA PHE A 149 0.18 7.50 1.80
C PHE A 149 0.61 6.99 3.18
N ASN A 150 1.62 6.12 3.26
CA ASN A 150 2.07 5.53 4.53
C ASN A 150 2.69 6.55 5.50
N LYS A 151 3.42 7.57 5.01
CA LYS A 151 4.00 8.60 5.89
C LYS A 151 2.93 9.37 6.69
N LEU A 152 1.71 9.51 6.17
CA LEU A 152 0.63 10.20 6.88
C LEU A 152 -0.02 9.32 7.96
N TYR A 153 -0.07 8.01 7.77
CA TYR A 153 -0.65 7.07 8.75
C TYR A 153 0.21 6.96 10.02
N ASP A 154 1.53 6.97 9.89
CA ASP A 154 2.45 6.93 11.05
C ASP A 154 2.36 8.21 11.91
N TYR A 155 2.08 9.37 11.29
CA TYR A 155 1.82 10.62 12.01
C TYR A 155 0.51 10.59 12.79
N CYS A 156 -0.54 9.93 12.28
CA CYS A 156 -1.83 9.84 12.98
C CYS A 156 -1.86 8.81 14.11
N LEU A 157 -1.01 7.78 14.05
CA LEU A 157 -0.88 6.77 15.12
C LEU A 157 0.07 7.22 16.23
N SER A 158 1.14 7.94 15.90
CA SER A 158 2.04 8.53 16.90
C SER A 158 1.45 9.69 17.70
N SER A 159 0.36 10.32 17.22
CA SER A 159 -0.36 11.37 17.95
C SER A 159 -1.37 10.83 18.98
N LYS A 160 -1.47 9.51 19.16
CA LYS A 160 -2.39 8.85 20.11
C LYS A 160 -1.68 8.14 21.29
N THR A 161 -0.38 8.34 21.46
CA THR A 161 0.42 7.91 22.63
C THR A 161 1.02 9.13 23.30
#